data_AF-A0A1H2U8C8-F1
#
_entry.id   AF-A0A1H2U8C8-F1
#
_cell.length_a   1.000
_cell.length_b   1.000
_cell.length_c   1.000
_cell.angle_alpha   90.00
_cell.angle_beta   90.00
_cell.angle_gamma   90.00
#
_symmetry.space_group_name_H-M   'P 1'
#
loop_
_entity.id
_entity.type
_entity.pdbx_description
1 polymer ?
#
loop_
_entity_poly.entity_id
_entity_poly.type
_entity_poly.pdbx_seq_one_letter_code
_entity_poly.pdbx_strand_id
1 'polypeptide(L)' 'MGLFNFAKEVGKHLFGKEAEASEKIKEEIERDNPGINDLMVDYKDGVVSLSGHADSPEAMEKAVLMAGNVKGVWEVKAD' A
#
# COMPACT_ATOMS: atom_id res chain seq x y z
N MET A 1 3.91 -5.45 -13.21
CA MET A 1 2.76 -4.58 -12.88
C MET A 1 1.46 -5.35 -12.81
N GLY A 2 1.13 -5.86 -11.62
CA GLY A 2 -0.22 -6.29 -11.28
C GLY A 2 -1.06 -5.09 -10.86
N LEU A 3 -2.34 -5.07 -11.23
CA LEU A 3 -3.27 -3.99 -10.89
C LEU A 3 -4.37 -4.55 -9.97
N PHE A 4 -4.51 -3.94 -8.80
CA PHE A 4 -5.47 -4.36 -7.78
C PHE A 4 -6.43 -3.22 -7.46
N ASN A 5 -7.73 -3.47 -7.56
CA ASN A 5 -8.78 -2.49 -7.29
C ASN A 5 -9.42 -2.75 -5.92
N PHE A 6 -9.69 -1.67 -5.18
CA PHE A 6 -10.22 -1.68 -3.83
C PHE A 6 -11.43 -0.74 -3.68
N ALA A 7 -12.24 -0.96 -2.66
CA ALA A 7 -13.38 -0.10 -2.37
C ALA A 7 -12.91 1.16 -1.62
N LYS A 8 -12.91 2.31 -2.30
CA LYS A 8 -12.36 3.59 -1.82
C LYS A 8 -12.78 3.99 -0.39
N GLU A 9 -14.01 3.69 0.01
CA GLU A 9 -14.55 4.13 1.30
C GLU A 9 -14.40 3.10 2.42
N VAL A 10 -13.88 1.91 2.12
CA VAL A 10 -13.75 0.78 3.04
C VAL A 10 -12.27 0.55 3.36
N GLY A 11 -11.93 0.57 4.64
CA GLY A 11 -10.56 0.29 5.08
C GLY A 11 -10.21 1.01 6.37
N LYS A 12 -8.97 0.86 6.81
CA LYS A 12 -8.42 1.52 7.98
C LYS A 12 -8.20 3.01 7.68
N HIS A 13 -8.65 3.88 8.58
CA HIS A 13 -8.40 5.31 8.45
C HIS A 13 -7.01 5.64 9.01
N LEU A 14 -6.03 5.80 8.12
CA LEU A 14 -4.61 5.98 8.49
C LEU A 14 -4.11 7.42 8.44
N PHE A 15 -4.70 8.25 7.59
CA PHE A 15 -4.30 9.63 7.39
C PHE A 15 -5.53 10.51 7.22
N GLY A 16 -5.41 11.79 7.60
CA GLY A 16 -6.43 12.82 7.35
C GLY A 16 -6.10 13.75 6.18
N LYS A 17 -4.85 13.70 5.70
CA LYS A 17 -4.33 14.49 4.57
C LYS A 17 -3.54 13.60 3.65
N GLU A 18 -3.70 13.80 2.34
CA GLU A 18 -3.05 12.99 1.32
C GLU A 18 -1.52 13.09 1.34
N ALA A 19 -0.97 14.23 1.77
CA ALA A 19 0.47 14.43 1.90
C ALA A 19 1.14 13.46 2.90
N GLU A 20 0.39 12.95 3.87
CA GLU A 20 0.88 12.01 4.89
C GLU A 20 0.55 10.56 4.54
N ALA A 21 -0.20 10.32 3.46
CA ALA A 21 -0.70 9.00 3.09
C ALA A 21 0.44 8.04 2.75
N SER A 22 1.38 8.46 1.90
CA SER A 22 2.53 7.65 1.49
C SER A 22 3.31 7.14 2.70
N GLU A 23 3.64 8.04 3.63
CA GLU A 23 4.38 7.70 4.85
C GLU A 23 3.57 6.78 5.77
N LYS A 24 2.29 7.08 6.02
CA LYS A 24 1.44 6.27 6.91
C LYS A 24 1.18 4.87 6.37
N ILE A 25 0.99 4.73 5.07
CA ILE A 25 0.81 3.43 4.41
C ILE A 25 2.13 2.64 4.48
N LYS A 26 3.27 3.30 4.21
CA LYS A 26 4.58 2.68 4.36
C LYS A 26 4.83 2.18 5.78
N GLU A 27 4.60 3.02 6.79
CA GLU A 27 4.75 2.67 8.20
C GLU A 27 3.89 1.45 8.59
N GLU A 28 2.66 1.36 8.07
CA GLU A 28 1.78 0.22 8.33
C GLU A 28 2.31 -1.08 7.71
N ILE A 29 2.78 -1.03 6.46
CA ILE A 29 3.33 -2.20 5.77
C ILE A 29 4.65 -2.63 6.45
N GLU A 30 5.53 -1.69 6.77
CA GLU A 30 6.80 -1.99 7.46
C GLU A 30 6.57 -2.51 8.88
N ARG A 31 5.51 -2.07 9.57
CA ARG A 31 5.15 -2.57 10.89
C ARG A 31 4.77 -4.06 10.87
N ASP A 32 4.01 -4.50 9.86
CA ASP A 32 3.65 -5.91 9.71
C ASP A 32 4.81 -6.74 9.14
N ASN A 33 5.78 -6.06 8.52
CA ASN A 33 6.99 -6.61 7.90
C ASN A 33 6.69 -7.88 7.07
N PRO A 34 5.93 -7.76 5.96
CA PRO A 34 5.54 -8.91 5.14
C PRO A 34 6.71 -9.60 4.43
N GLY A 35 7.94 -9.06 4.50
CA GLY A 35 9.10 -9.51 3.73
C GLY A 35 9.28 -8.72 2.44
N ILE A 36 9.17 -7.39 2.52
CA ILE A 36 9.55 -6.48 1.42
C ILE A 36 10.78 -5.69 1.87
N ASN A 37 11.86 -5.79 1.10
CA ASN A 37 13.06 -4.97 1.26
C ASN A 37 12.97 -3.74 0.35
N ASP A 38 13.56 -2.62 0.78
CA ASP A 38 13.58 -1.36 0.03
C ASP A 38 12.18 -0.88 -0.42
N LEU A 39 11.18 -1.06 0.46
CA LEU A 39 9.80 -0.65 0.17
C LEU A 39 9.70 0.87 -0.03
N MET A 40 9.26 1.25 -1.23
CA MET A 40 8.78 2.58 -1.57
C MET A 40 7.27 2.55 -1.75
N VAL A 41 6.61 3.56 -1.17
CA VAL A 41 5.17 3.76 -1.27
C VAL A 41 4.94 5.19 -1.73
N ASP A 42 4.19 5.34 -2.82
CA ASP A 42 3.72 6.63 -3.30
C ASP A 42 2.20 6.61 -3.36
N TYR A 43 1.55 7.58 -2.73
CA TYR A 43 0.11 7.76 -2.79
C TYR A 43 -0.23 9.00 -3.62
N LYS A 44 -1.14 8.85 -4.59
CA LYS A 44 -1.61 9.93 -5.44
C LYS A 44 -3.08 9.75 -5.81
N ASP A 45 -3.92 10.65 -5.33
CA ASP A 45 -5.36 10.71 -5.67
C ASP A 45 -6.10 9.36 -5.46
N GLY A 46 -5.73 8.62 -4.41
CA GLY A 46 -6.31 7.31 -4.09
C GLY A 46 -5.65 6.12 -4.80
N VAL A 47 -4.59 6.36 -5.58
CA VAL A 47 -3.75 5.31 -6.17
C VAL A 47 -2.49 5.16 -5.33
N VAL A 48 -2.17 3.94 -4.91
CA VAL A 48 -0.90 3.61 -4.26
C VAL A 48 0.01 2.90 -5.24
N SER A 49 1.24 3.37 -5.38
CA SER A 49 2.31 2.68 -6.09
C SER A 49 3.26 2.08 -5.07
N LEU A 50 3.40 0.76 -5.12
CA LEU A 50 4.34 -0.02 -4.31
C LEU A 50 5.50 -0.45 -5.20
N SER A 51 6.72 -0.22 -4.72
CA SER A 51 7.94 -0.69 -5.36
C SER A 51 8.89 -1.22 -4.30
N GLY A 52 9.66 -2.25 -4.61
CA GLY A 52 10.60 -2.85 -3.67
C GLY A 52 10.95 -4.28 -4.07
N HIS A 53 11.70 -4.97 -3.21
CA HIS A 53 12.06 -6.36 -3.40
C HIS A 53 11.29 -7.25 -2.43
N ALA A 54 10.27 -7.94 -2.93
CA ALA A 54 9.54 -8.94 -2.17
C ALA A 54 10.32 -10.26 -2.12
N ASP A 55 10.56 -10.80 -0.92
CA ASP A 55 11.22 -12.10 -0.75
C ASP A 55 10.39 -13.27 -1.31
N SER A 56 9.06 -13.11 -1.33
CA SER A 56 8.09 -14.10 -1.81
C SER A 56 6.90 -13.43 -2.50
N PRO A 57 6.20 -14.11 -3.43
CA PRO A 57 4.93 -13.61 -3.98
C PRO A 57 3.89 -13.34 -2.89
N GLU A 58 3.84 -14.17 -1.86
CA GLU A 58 2.96 -13.98 -0.69
C GLU A 58 3.25 -12.66 0.05
N ALA A 59 4.51 -12.24 0.11
CA ALA A 59 4.91 -10.97 0.73
C ALA A 59 4.39 -9.78 -0.07
N MET A 60 4.49 -9.86 -1.41
CA MET A 60 3.94 -8.86 -2.32
C MET A 60 2.41 -8.78 -2.19
N GLU A 61 1.71 -9.92 -2.21
CA GLU A 61 0.25 -9.96 -2.06
C GLU A 61 -0.21 -9.37 -0.73
N LYS A 62 0.50 -9.67 0.37
CA LYS A 62 0.23 -9.06 1.68
C LYS A 62 0.43 -7.55 1.66
N ALA A 63 1.53 -7.06 1.10
CA ALA A 63 1.80 -5.62 1.01
C ALA A 63 0.72 -4.89 0.19
N VAL A 64 0.28 -5.48 -0.92
CA VAL A 64 -0.81 -4.97 -1.75
C VAL A 64 -2.12 -4.89 -0.96
N LEU A 65 -2.48 -5.96 -0.25
CA LEU A 65 -3.71 -5.99 0.56
C LEU A 65 -3.66 -4.96 1.70
N MET A 66 -2.50 -4.79 2.34
CA MET A 66 -2.31 -3.78 3.38
C MET A 66 -2.47 -2.36 2.83
N ALA A 67 -1.83 -2.06 1.70
CA ALA A 67 -1.96 -0.77 1.04
C ALA A 67 -3.40 -0.46 0.59
N GLY A 68 -4.10 -1.47 0.06
CA GLY A 68 -5.48 -1.32 -0.40
C GLY A 68 -6.52 -1.30 0.71
N ASN A 69 -6.23 -1.87 1.88
CA ASN A 69 -7.10 -1.83 3.06
C ASN A 69 -7.00 -0.48 3.82
N VAL A 70 -6.80 0.61 3.09
CA VAL A 70 -6.67 1.96 3.63
C VAL A 70 -7.77 2.81 3.04
N LYS A 71 -8.56 3.45 3.90
CA LYS A 71 -9.65 4.30 3.46
C LYS A 71 -9.10 5.44 2.61
N GLY A 72 -9.64 5.60 1.40
CA GLY A 72 -9.19 6.55 0.40
C GLY A 72 -8.44 5.89 -0.76
N VAL A 73 -7.92 4.67 -0.57
CA VAL A 73 -7.22 3.91 -1.61
C VAL A 73 -8.23 3.10 -2.42
N TRP A 74 -8.21 3.27 -3.74
CA TRP A 74 -9.06 2.53 -4.67
C TRP A 74 -8.26 1.70 -5.68
N GLU A 75 -6.97 1.97 -5.84
CA GLU A 75 -6.10 1.22 -6.73
C GLU A 75 -4.71 1.08 -6.12
N VAL A 76 -4.13 -0.11 -6.25
CA VAL A 76 -2.75 -0.40 -5.86
C VAL A 76 -2.02 -0.98 -7.07
N LYS A 77 -0.85 -0.40 -7.37
CA LYS A 77 0.07 -0.85 -8.41
C LYS A 77 1.32 -1.39 -7.74
N ALA A 78 1.58 -2.68 -7.90
CA ALA A 78 2.83 -3.29 -7.48
C ALA A 78 3.70 -3.57 -8.71
N ASP A 79 4.93 -3.06 -8.66
CA ASP A 79 6.00 -3.39 -9.61
C ASP A 79 6.86 -4.55 -9.09
#